data_AF-A0A926DMW2-F1
#
_entry.id   AF-A0A926DMW2-F1
#
_cell.length_a   1.000
_cell.length_b   1.000
_cell.length_c   1.000
_cell.angle_alpha   90.00
_cell.angle_beta   90.00
_cell.angle_gamma   90.00
#
_symmetry.space_group_name_H-M   'P 1'
#
loop_
_entity.id
_entity.type
_entity.pdbx_description
1 polymer ?
#
loop_
_entity_poly.entity_id
_entity_poly.type
_entity_poly.pdbx_seq_one_letter_code
_entity_poly.pdbx_strand_id
1 'polypeptide(L)'
;MRYLDPTSGRFLTEDPAKDGLNWFSYCGGNPVKFTDPWGLVTMKDIALYIEINNIDVEAMIKEDPKNYKYNISRDAENWIAGQAGYDPVTSKEYDGHVVTFAFYEYSEDKSAPENSQSLALNGIRDGWSGEYDGKAHRVIMVNVNATNNIVLKKHQSFQIDVRAGKGISNVSGNTMTLYWGDSRNNKSYSDDDFSWVAAHEFGHTLGIDDAYSDKNFKIAPKSIMNNQWATGGKAEPIDFAMMKKAQFGNRGSMWTKYSDNLDLLDNLGVYYELK
;
A
#
# COMPACT_ATOMS: atom_id res chain seq x y z
N MET A 1 8.38 11.86 15.21
CA MET A 1 7.00 12.04 15.69
C MET A 1 6.87 13.45 16.26
N ARG A 2 5.84 14.24 15.91
CA ARG A 2 5.62 15.60 16.45
C ARG A 2 4.40 15.60 17.37
N TYR A 3 4.48 16.31 18.49
CA TYR A 3 3.37 16.49 19.42
C TYR A 3 2.56 17.74 19.03
N LEU A 4 1.23 17.61 18.95
CA LEU A 4 0.30 18.69 18.64
C LEU A 4 -0.26 19.27 19.94
N ASP A 5 -0.30 20.60 20.07
CA ASP A 5 -1.14 21.26 21.06
C ASP A 5 -2.55 21.46 20.48
N PRO A 6 -3.57 20.72 20.98
CA PRO A 6 -4.93 20.83 20.48
C PRO A 6 -5.58 22.18 20.79
N THR A 7 -5.08 22.94 21.75
CA THR A 7 -5.63 24.25 22.15
C THR A 7 -5.23 25.34 21.16
N SER A 8 -3.98 25.31 20.71
CA SER A 8 -3.44 26.30 19.77
C SER A 8 -3.44 25.83 18.31
N GLY A 9 -3.70 24.53 18.06
CA GLY A 9 -3.70 23.95 16.72
C GLY A 9 -2.33 24.03 16.06
N ARG A 10 -1.26 23.83 16.82
CA ARG A 10 0.14 23.93 16.35
C ARG A 10 0.97 22.78 16.85
N PHE A 11 2.04 22.45 16.13
CA PHE A 11 3.03 21.51 16.63
C PHE A 11 3.86 22.17 17.74
N LEU A 12 4.17 21.40 18.78
CA LEU A 12 5.03 21.80 19.89
C LEU A 12 6.53 21.71 19.54
N THR A 13 6.85 21.17 18.37
CA THR A 13 8.21 20.89 17.89
C THR A 13 8.31 21.31 16.43
N GLU A 14 9.47 21.85 16.03
CA GLU A 14 9.75 22.29 14.67
C GLU A 14 9.63 21.14 13.66
N ASP A 15 9.26 21.47 12.42
CA ASP A 15 9.31 20.52 11.30
C ASP A 15 10.74 20.06 11.01
N PRO A 16 11.06 18.75 11.13
CA PRO A 16 12.40 18.24 10.80
C PRO A 16 12.82 18.50 9.35
N ALA A 17 11.86 18.63 8.43
CA ALA A 17 12.11 18.94 7.03
C ALA A 17 12.31 20.44 6.76
N LYS A 18 12.04 21.31 7.77
CA LYS A 18 12.12 22.78 7.69
C LYS A 18 11.41 23.39 6.47
N ASP A 19 10.30 22.79 6.07
CA ASP A 19 9.55 23.19 4.89
C ASP A 19 8.60 24.36 5.19
N GLY A 20 8.49 25.28 4.24
CA GLY A 20 7.67 26.50 4.33
C GLY A 20 8.19 27.61 5.26
N LEU A 21 7.36 28.65 5.43
CA LEU A 21 7.69 29.87 6.19
C LEU A 21 7.38 29.76 7.70
N ASN A 22 6.66 28.73 8.14
CA ASN A 22 6.29 28.54 9.55
C ASN A 22 6.35 27.07 9.98
N TRP A 23 7.44 26.72 10.64
CA TRP A 23 7.81 25.35 11.02
C TRP A 23 7.01 24.76 12.21
N PHE A 24 6.09 25.54 12.79
CA PHE A 24 5.18 25.11 13.85
C PHE A 24 3.73 24.97 13.37
N SER A 25 3.45 25.31 12.10
CA SER A 25 2.08 25.36 11.60
C SER A 25 1.50 23.98 11.35
N TYR A 26 0.32 23.72 11.92
CA TYR A 26 -0.54 22.62 11.51
C TYR A 26 -1.42 23.12 10.36
N CYS A 27 -1.42 22.38 9.23
CA CYS A 27 -2.25 22.71 8.06
C CYS A 27 -2.15 24.17 7.58
N GLY A 28 -0.97 24.79 7.60
CA GLY A 28 -0.79 26.18 7.16
C GLY A 28 -1.66 27.21 7.90
N GLY A 29 -2.10 26.90 9.13
CA GLY A 29 -2.93 27.79 9.96
C GLY A 29 -4.43 27.79 9.62
N ASN A 30 -4.92 26.84 8.83
CA ASN A 30 -6.36 26.76 8.51
C ASN A 30 -6.92 25.32 8.60
N PRO A 31 -7.02 24.73 9.80
CA PRO A 31 -7.49 23.36 9.99
C PRO A 31 -8.97 23.13 9.58
N VAL A 32 -9.75 24.19 9.38
CA VAL A 32 -11.14 24.12 8.88
C VAL A 32 -11.20 24.03 7.36
N LYS A 33 -10.25 24.62 6.63
CA LYS A 33 -10.15 24.53 5.16
C LYS A 33 -9.26 23.38 4.69
N PHE A 34 -8.41 22.87 5.58
CA PHE A 34 -7.62 21.66 5.44
C PHE A 34 -8.17 20.58 6.39
N THR A 35 -9.47 20.37 6.34
CA THR A 35 -9.98 19.01 6.48
C THR A 35 -9.62 18.32 5.17
N ASP A 36 -9.09 17.09 5.21
CA ASP A 36 -9.14 16.21 4.03
C ASP A 36 -10.62 16.13 3.63
N PRO A 37 -11.09 16.89 2.61
CA PRO A 37 -12.52 17.08 2.46
C PRO A 37 -13.21 15.78 2.08
N TRP A 38 -12.44 14.79 1.60
CA TRP A 38 -12.95 13.56 1.03
C TRP A 38 -12.35 12.29 1.63
N GLY A 39 -11.22 12.30 2.33
CA GLY A 39 -10.68 11.13 3.04
C GLY A 39 -9.82 10.18 2.19
N LEU A 40 -9.42 10.57 0.97
CA LEU A 40 -9.30 9.59 -0.13
C LEU A 40 -8.00 9.51 -0.90
N VAL A 41 -7.32 10.64 -1.10
CA VAL A 41 -6.16 10.72 -1.98
C VAL A 41 -5.09 11.48 -1.23
N THR A 42 -4.00 10.80 -0.92
CA THR A 42 -2.90 11.42 -0.17
C THR A 42 -2.17 12.42 -1.06
N MET A 43 -1.40 13.34 -0.47
CA MET A 43 -0.52 14.22 -1.25
C MET A 43 0.46 13.43 -2.14
N LYS A 44 0.86 12.22 -1.72
CA LYS A 44 1.70 11.33 -2.53
C LYS A 44 0.97 10.82 -3.77
N ASP A 45 -0.31 10.47 -3.64
CA ASP A 45 -1.13 9.98 -4.75
C ASP A 45 -1.41 11.10 -5.77
N ILE A 46 -1.63 12.34 -5.29
CA ILE A 46 -1.75 13.52 -6.16
C ILE A 46 -0.43 13.78 -6.90
N ALA A 47 0.71 13.71 -6.21
CA ALA A 47 2.02 13.90 -6.83
C ALA A 47 2.28 12.84 -7.92
N LEU A 48 1.94 11.58 -7.65
CA LEU A 48 2.03 10.50 -8.62
C LEU A 48 1.12 10.73 -9.84
N TYR A 49 -0.12 11.20 -9.62
CA TYR A 49 -1.03 11.56 -10.71
C TYR A 49 -0.45 12.68 -11.59
N ILE A 50 0.12 13.72 -10.98
CA ILE A 50 0.79 14.83 -11.69
C ILE A 50 1.94 14.32 -12.54
N GLU A 51 2.79 13.48 -11.96
CA GLU A 51 3.96 12.90 -12.61
C GLU A 51 3.56 12.03 -13.81
N ILE A 52 2.66 11.06 -13.60
CA ILE A 52 2.22 10.13 -14.65
C ILE A 52 1.54 10.86 -15.82
N ASN A 53 0.77 11.91 -15.53
CA ASN A 53 0.02 12.65 -16.56
C ASN A 53 0.74 13.91 -17.06
N ASN A 54 1.99 14.13 -16.63
CA ASN A 54 2.82 15.28 -17.01
C ASN A 54 2.08 16.63 -16.89
N ILE A 55 1.44 16.86 -15.74
CA ILE A 55 0.57 18.02 -15.54
C ILE A 55 1.41 19.27 -15.22
N ASP A 56 1.22 20.34 -16.00
CA ASP A 56 1.80 21.65 -15.72
C ASP A 56 1.02 22.39 -14.62
N VAL A 57 1.45 22.19 -13.38
CA VAL A 57 0.85 22.82 -12.21
C VAL A 57 0.99 24.34 -12.24
N GLU A 58 2.06 24.89 -12.83
CA GLU A 58 2.23 26.34 -12.93
C GLU A 58 1.20 26.97 -13.87
N ALA A 59 0.92 26.32 -14.99
CA ALA A 59 -0.14 26.74 -15.91
C ALA A 59 -1.51 26.71 -15.20
N MET A 60 -1.81 25.64 -14.45
CA MET A 60 -3.05 25.57 -13.67
C MET A 60 -3.16 26.68 -12.61
N ILE A 61 -2.06 27.02 -11.93
CA ILE A 61 -2.01 28.12 -10.97
C ILE A 61 -2.26 29.47 -11.66
N LYS A 62 -1.71 29.68 -12.86
CA LYS A 62 -1.91 30.91 -13.63
C LYS A 62 -3.36 31.06 -14.10
N GLU A 63 -3.98 29.94 -14.50
CA GLU A 63 -5.36 29.91 -14.99
C GLU A 63 -6.39 30.09 -13.85
N ASP A 64 -6.27 29.32 -12.76
CA ASP A 64 -7.16 29.41 -11.61
C ASP A 64 -6.38 29.31 -10.27
N PRO A 65 -5.76 30.43 -9.83
CA PRO A 65 -4.93 30.44 -8.63
C PRO A 65 -5.72 30.14 -7.35
N LYS A 66 -7.05 30.28 -7.36
CA LYS A 66 -7.90 30.04 -6.19
C LYS A 66 -8.31 28.58 -6.07
N ASN A 67 -8.54 27.88 -7.18
CA ASN A 67 -9.08 26.52 -7.14
C ASN A 67 -8.16 25.42 -7.72
N TYR A 68 -6.95 25.73 -8.21
CA TYR A 68 -6.05 24.72 -8.79
C TYR A 68 -5.87 23.47 -7.92
N LYS A 69 -5.73 23.63 -6.59
CA LYS A 69 -5.60 22.51 -5.65
C LYS A 69 -6.84 21.62 -5.62
N TYR A 70 -8.02 22.23 -5.62
CA TYR A 70 -9.28 21.48 -5.65
C TYR A 70 -9.44 20.72 -6.96
N ASN A 71 -9.16 21.38 -8.08
CA ASN A 71 -9.27 20.78 -9.41
C ASN A 71 -8.32 19.58 -9.55
N ILE A 72 -7.06 19.73 -9.15
CA ILE A 72 -6.09 18.64 -9.28
C ILE A 72 -6.39 17.46 -8.36
N SER A 73 -6.87 17.72 -7.13
CA SER A 73 -7.32 16.65 -6.23
C SER A 73 -8.52 15.89 -6.80
N ARG A 74 -9.50 16.61 -7.38
CA ARG A 74 -10.67 16.01 -8.04
C ARG A 74 -10.27 15.16 -9.24
N ASP A 75 -9.37 15.67 -10.05
CA ASP A 75 -8.95 14.97 -11.27
C ASP A 75 -8.13 13.71 -10.92
N ALA A 76 -7.28 13.77 -9.88
CA ALA A 76 -6.60 12.60 -9.32
C ALA A 76 -7.58 11.54 -8.77
N GLU A 77 -8.61 11.97 -8.04
CA GLU A 77 -9.65 11.05 -7.55
C GLU A 77 -10.42 10.39 -8.71
N ASN A 78 -10.75 11.14 -9.76
CA ASN A 78 -11.41 10.61 -10.95
C ASN A 78 -10.50 9.62 -11.69
N TRP A 79 -9.20 9.89 -11.77
CA TRP A 79 -8.22 8.97 -12.35
C TRP A 79 -8.17 7.64 -11.59
N ILE A 80 -8.11 7.70 -10.25
CA ILE A 80 -8.15 6.52 -9.36
C ILE A 80 -9.48 5.77 -9.53
N ALA A 81 -10.61 6.48 -9.52
CA ALA A 81 -11.93 5.89 -9.69
C ALA A 81 -12.10 5.24 -11.06
N GLY A 82 -11.45 5.78 -12.10
CA GLY A 82 -11.37 5.16 -13.42
C GLY A 82 -10.65 3.82 -13.45
N GLN A 83 -9.89 3.47 -12.40
CA GLN A 83 -9.24 2.16 -12.26
C GLN A 83 -10.10 1.13 -11.53
N ALA A 84 -11.25 1.54 -10.97
CA ALA A 84 -12.21 0.61 -10.39
C ALA A 84 -12.75 -0.35 -11.46
N GLY A 85 -12.82 -1.64 -11.13
CA GLY A 85 -13.21 -2.74 -12.02
C GLY A 85 -13.98 -3.84 -11.29
N TYR A 86 -13.72 -5.11 -11.59
CA TYR A 86 -14.26 -6.21 -10.78
C TYR A 86 -13.32 -6.59 -9.63
N ASP A 87 -12.02 -6.38 -9.78
CA ASP A 87 -11.07 -6.86 -8.77
C ASP A 87 -10.78 -5.81 -7.69
N PRO A 88 -10.68 -6.22 -6.41
CA PRO A 88 -10.38 -5.30 -5.32
C PRO A 88 -8.95 -4.78 -5.34
N VAL A 89 -8.04 -5.52 -5.99
CA VAL A 89 -6.65 -5.11 -6.20
C VAL A 89 -6.28 -5.31 -7.66
N THR A 90 -5.85 -4.23 -8.30
CA THR A 90 -5.47 -4.21 -9.72
C THR A 90 -4.19 -3.44 -9.92
N SER A 91 -3.26 -4.01 -10.68
CA SER A 91 -2.04 -3.32 -11.12
C SER A 91 -2.19 -2.81 -12.55
N LYS A 92 -1.67 -1.60 -12.82
CA LYS A 92 -1.63 -0.99 -14.16
C LYS A 92 -0.23 -0.48 -14.45
N GLU A 93 0.22 -0.66 -15.69
CA GLU A 93 1.47 -0.06 -16.16
C GLU A 93 1.19 1.29 -16.80
N TYR A 94 2.06 2.25 -16.49
CA TYR A 94 2.14 3.57 -17.11
C TYR A 94 3.59 3.80 -17.57
N ASP A 95 3.83 4.93 -18.23
CA ASP A 95 5.20 5.29 -18.61
C ASP A 95 6.06 5.50 -17.35
N GLY A 96 7.19 4.81 -17.27
CA GLY A 96 8.08 4.78 -16.10
C GLY A 96 7.50 4.20 -14.81
N HIS A 97 6.24 3.72 -14.79
CA HIS A 97 5.55 3.37 -13.54
C HIS A 97 4.75 2.07 -13.63
N VAL A 98 4.62 1.40 -12.49
CA VAL A 98 3.59 0.39 -12.24
C VAL A 98 2.83 0.83 -10.99
N VAL A 99 1.51 0.99 -11.10
CA VAL A 99 0.67 1.43 -9.98
C VAL A 99 -0.32 0.33 -9.63
N THR A 100 -0.26 -0.10 -8.37
CA THR A 100 -1.21 -1.03 -7.77
C THR A 100 -2.29 -0.25 -7.04
N PHE A 101 -3.52 -0.35 -7.51
CA PHE A 101 -4.71 0.24 -6.89
C PHE A 101 -5.37 -0.83 -6.01
N ALA A 102 -5.48 -0.53 -4.72
CA ALA A 102 -6.01 -1.43 -3.71
C ALA A 102 -7.19 -0.76 -3.01
N PHE A 103 -8.39 -1.27 -3.29
CA PHE A 103 -9.63 -0.76 -2.74
C PHE A 103 -10.04 -1.61 -1.54
N TYR A 104 -10.15 -0.98 -0.37
CA TYR A 104 -10.30 -1.70 0.87
C TYR A 104 -11.41 -1.14 1.75
N GLU A 105 -11.89 -2.01 2.63
CA GLU A 105 -12.65 -1.66 3.82
C GLU A 105 -11.82 -2.00 5.04
N TYR A 106 -12.06 -1.30 6.16
CA TYR A 106 -11.27 -1.49 7.37
C TYR A 106 -12.16 -1.74 8.58
N SER A 107 -11.76 -2.75 9.36
CA SER A 107 -12.33 -3.08 10.66
C SER A 107 -11.22 -3.48 11.61
N GLU A 108 -11.47 -3.28 12.90
CA GLU A 108 -10.56 -3.73 13.94
C GLU A 108 -11.32 -4.11 15.21
N ASP A 109 -10.73 -5.02 15.99
CA ASP A 109 -11.16 -5.27 17.37
C ASP A 109 -11.00 -3.98 18.19
N LYS A 110 -11.95 -3.68 19.08
CA LYS A 110 -11.90 -2.50 19.95
C LYS A 110 -10.65 -2.38 20.83
N SER A 111 -9.98 -3.51 21.09
CA SER A 111 -8.76 -3.56 21.89
C SER A 111 -7.48 -3.56 21.04
N ALA A 112 -7.59 -3.42 19.73
CA ALA A 112 -6.42 -3.28 18.87
C ALA A 112 -5.73 -1.92 19.15
N PRO A 113 -4.41 -1.84 19.04
CA PRO A 113 -3.67 -0.56 19.08
C PRO A 113 -4.24 0.48 18.11
N GLU A 114 -4.39 1.73 18.55
CA GLU A 114 -5.01 2.80 17.75
C GLU A 114 -4.27 3.11 16.43
N ASN A 115 -2.97 2.82 16.36
CA ASN A 115 -2.15 3.03 15.16
C ASN A 115 -2.25 1.87 14.15
N SER A 116 -2.98 0.78 14.44
CA SER A 116 -3.09 -0.43 13.61
C SER A 116 -3.36 -0.14 12.14
N GLN A 117 -4.38 0.69 11.87
CA GLN A 117 -4.74 1.02 10.49
C GLN A 117 -3.57 1.67 9.75
N SER A 118 -2.94 2.67 10.36
CA SER A 118 -1.83 3.38 9.74
C SER A 118 -0.62 2.48 9.49
N LEU A 119 -0.31 1.59 10.43
CA LEU A 119 0.79 0.63 10.30
C LEU A 119 0.54 -0.39 9.20
N ALA A 120 -0.68 -0.92 9.09
CA ALA A 120 -1.04 -1.84 8.02
C ALA A 120 -0.92 -1.15 6.65
N LEU A 121 -1.51 0.03 6.50
CA LEU A 121 -1.50 0.75 5.22
C LEU A 121 -0.10 1.24 4.82
N ASN A 122 0.71 1.70 5.77
CA ASN A 122 2.09 2.11 5.48
C ASN A 122 2.98 0.90 5.20
N GLY A 123 2.84 -0.20 5.96
CA GLY A 123 3.55 -1.45 5.70
C GLY A 123 3.31 -1.96 4.29
N ILE A 124 2.05 -1.98 3.85
CA ILE A 124 1.69 -2.35 2.47
C ILE A 124 2.34 -1.43 1.44
N ARG A 125 2.21 -0.11 1.62
CA ARG A 125 2.78 0.87 0.69
C ARG A 125 4.30 0.77 0.61
N ASP A 126 4.97 0.73 1.75
CA ASP A 126 6.43 0.71 1.84
C ASP A 126 6.99 -0.65 1.41
N GLY A 127 6.24 -1.73 1.64
CA GLY A 127 6.61 -3.07 1.26
C GLY A 127 6.51 -3.33 -0.24
N TRP A 128 5.50 -2.78 -0.90
CA TRP A 128 5.23 -3.02 -2.33
C TRP A 128 5.48 -1.80 -3.22
N SER A 129 6.19 -0.78 -2.73
CA SER A 129 6.70 0.32 -3.54
C SER A 129 8.22 0.24 -3.64
N GLY A 130 8.75 0.58 -4.81
CA GLY A 130 10.19 0.49 -5.07
C GLY A 130 10.51 0.77 -6.53
N GLU A 131 11.66 0.29 -6.98
CA GLU A 131 12.07 0.31 -8.38
C GLU A 131 12.35 -1.11 -8.84
N TYR A 132 11.79 -1.48 -9.98
CA TYR A 132 12.03 -2.78 -10.61
C TYR A 132 11.77 -2.67 -12.11
N ASP A 133 12.64 -3.30 -12.92
CA ASP A 133 12.52 -3.34 -14.38
C ASP A 133 12.44 -1.94 -15.03
N GLY A 134 13.23 -1.00 -14.50
CA GLY A 134 13.26 0.40 -14.94
C GLY A 134 11.99 1.21 -14.63
N LYS A 135 11.05 0.66 -13.84
CA LYS A 135 9.82 1.32 -13.45
C LYS A 135 9.73 1.54 -11.95
N ALA A 136 9.15 2.66 -11.56
CA ALA A 136 8.74 2.94 -10.19
C ALA A 136 7.43 2.20 -9.87
N HIS A 137 7.47 1.29 -8.90
CA HIS A 137 6.29 0.60 -8.37
C HIS A 137 5.69 1.39 -7.22
N ARG A 138 4.38 1.60 -7.23
CA ARG A 138 3.65 2.40 -6.23
C ARG A 138 2.34 1.74 -5.87
N VAL A 139 1.95 1.81 -4.60
CA VAL A 139 0.64 1.33 -4.12
C VAL A 139 -0.25 2.51 -3.69
N ILE A 140 -1.43 2.59 -4.27
CA ILE A 140 -2.50 3.50 -3.85
C ILE A 140 -3.54 2.68 -3.08
N MET A 141 -3.77 3.06 -1.82
CA MET A 141 -4.77 2.44 -0.95
C MET A 141 -5.99 3.36 -0.85
N VAL A 142 -7.17 2.86 -1.19
CA VAL A 142 -8.43 3.63 -1.21
C VAL A 142 -9.46 2.98 -0.29
N ASN A 143 -9.87 3.69 0.77
CA ASN A 143 -10.96 3.24 1.62
C ASN A 143 -12.31 3.54 0.94
N VAL A 144 -13.02 2.49 0.51
CA VAL A 144 -14.29 2.65 -0.23
C VAL A 144 -15.43 3.20 0.64
N ASN A 145 -15.32 3.07 1.97
CA ASN A 145 -16.31 3.61 2.91
C ASN A 145 -16.02 5.07 3.32
N ALA A 146 -14.78 5.53 3.12
CA ALA A 146 -14.41 6.92 3.40
C ALA A 146 -14.65 7.86 2.22
N THR A 147 -14.97 7.33 1.02
CA THR A 147 -15.08 8.15 -0.19
C THR A 147 -16.40 8.90 -0.33
N ASN A 148 -16.44 9.97 -1.12
CA ASN A 148 -17.68 10.57 -1.63
C ASN A 148 -17.98 10.19 -3.09
N ASN A 149 -17.01 9.61 -3.81
CA ASN A 149 -17.19 9.18 -5.19
C ASN A 149 -18.01 7.89 -5.26
N ILE A 150 -19.14 7.95 -5.95
CA ILE A 150 -20.10 6.84 -6.02
C ILE A 150 -19.54 5.60 -6.73
N VAL A 151 -18.58 5.77 -7.65
CA VAL A 151 -17.91 4.65 -8.32
C VAL A 151 -17.09 3.88 -7.31
N LEU A 152 -16.28 4.58 -6.52
CA LEU A 152 -15.45 3.99 -5.47
C LEU A 152 -16.29 3.28 -4.40
N LYS A 153 -17.44 3.85 -3.98
CA LYS A 153 -18.35 3.21 -3.01
C LYS A 153 -18.95 1.89 -3.48
N LYS A 154 -19.10 1.72 -4.80
CA LYS A 154 -19.74 0.53 -5.40
C LYS A 154 -18.73 -0.50 -5.88
N HIS A 155 -17.45 -0.14 -5.87
CA HIS A 155 -16.38 -1.01 -6.32
C HIS A 155 -16.18 -2.17 -5.34
N GLN A 156 -15.74 -3.31 -5.85
CA GLN A 156 -15.41 -4.45 -5.00
C GLN A 156 -14.18 -4.11 -4.15
N SER A 157 -14.28 -4.36 -2.85
CA SER A 157 -13.20 -4.12 -1.89
C SER A 157 -12.67 -5.45 -1.35
N PHE A 158 -11.48 -5.40 -0.76
CA PHE A 158 -11.05 -6.41 0.20
C PHE A 158 -11.11 -5.84 1.62
N GLN A 159 -11.48 -6.66 2.57
CA GLN A 159 -11.55 -6.28 3.98
C GLN A 159 -10.16 -6.41 4.60
N ILE A 160 -9.68 -5.35 5.25
CA ILE A 160 -8.58 -5.41 6.21
C ILE A 160 -9.22 -5.53 7.59
N ASP A 161 -9.03 -6.67 8.26
CA ASP A 161 -9.61 -6.95 9.57
C ASP A 161 -8.51 -7.17 10.62
N VAL A 162 -8.34 -6.22 11.53
CA VAL A 162 -7.30 -6.26 12.55
C VAL A 162 -7.79 -6.87 13.85
N ARG A 163 -7.03 -7.85 14.35
CA ARG A 163 -7.27 -8.57 15.59
C ARG A 163 -6.20 -8.22 16.62
N ALA A 164 -6.64 -7.83 17.81
CA ALA A 164 -5.74 -7.37 18.87
C ALA A 164 -4.87 -8.48 19.47
N GLY A 165 -5.33 -9.73 19.37
CA GLY A 165 -4.67 -10.90 19.93
C GLY A 165 -3.59 -11.49 19.03
N LYS A 166 -3.10 -12.66 19.45
CA LYS A 166 -2.19 -13.50 18.64
C LYS A 166 -3.00 -14.48 17.81
N GLY A 167 -2.61 -14.65 16.55
CA GLY A 167 -3.25 -15.58 15.62
C GLY A 167 -2.32 -15.89 14.46
N ILE A 168 -2.87 -16.43 13.38
CA ILE A 168 -2.15 -16.60 12.12
C ILE A 168 -2.81 -15.62 11.16
N SER A 169 -2.10 -14.53 10.84
CA SER A 169 -2.53 -13.61 9.79
C SER A 169 -2.66 -14.38 8.48
N ASN A 170 -3.65 -14.01 7.67
CA ASN A 170 -3.90 -14.67 6.39
C ASN A 170 -4.72 -13.78 5.45
N VAL A 171 -4.79 -14.20 4.19
CA VAL A 171 -5.81 -13.79 3.24
C VAL A 171 -6.72 -14.98 2.92
N SER A 172 -8.03 -14.80 3.09
CA SER A 172 -9.05 -15.78 2.76
C SER A 172 -10.21 -15.10 2.02
N GLY A 173 -10.42 -15.52 0.77
CA GLY A 173 -11.35 -14.82 -0.13
C GLY A 173 -10.94 -13.35 -0.30
N ASN A 174 -11.87 -12.44 0.01
CA ASN A 174 -11.63 -11.00 -0.03
C ASN A 174 -11.28 -10.41 1.35
N THR A 175 -10.90 -11.22 2.34
CA THR A 175 -10.55 -10.73 3.67
C THR A 175 -9.08 -11.01 3.98
N MET A 176 -8.34 -9.95 4.30
CA MET A 176 -7.03 -9.99 4.90
C MET A 176 -7.17 -9.78 6.41
N THR A 177 -6.93 -10.83 7.18
CA THR A 177 -6.97 -10.77 8.64
C THR A 177 -5.56 -10.60 9.20
N LEU A 178 -5.36 -9.57 10.01
CA LEU A 178 -4.06 -9.24 10.61
C LEU A 178 -4.12 -9.38 12.13
N TYR A 179 -3.22 -10.14 12.72
CA TYR A 179 -3.09 -10.27 14.18
C TYR A 179 -1.89 -9.47 14.69
N TRP A 180 -2.01 -8.91 15.90
CA TRP A 180 -0.91 -8.25 16.64
C TRP A 180 0.10 -9.21 17.28
N GLY A 181 0.15 -10.44 16.78
CA GLY A 181 1.16 -11.43 17.12
C GLY A 181 0.87 -12.78 16.48
N ASP A 182 1.85 -13.67 16.57
CA ASP A 182 1.81 -15.02 16.00
C ASP A 182 1.51 -16.06 17.08
N SER A 183 0.43 -16.83 16.90
CA SER A 183 0.04 -17.87 17.86
C SER A 183 0.91 -19.12 17.79
N ARG A 184 1.58 -19.39 16.66
CA ARG A 184 2.40 -20.60 16.43
C ARG A 184 3.65 -20.62 17.31
N ASN A 185 4.21 -19.45 17.57
CA ASN A 185 5.41 -19.27 18.39
C ASN A 185 5.18 -18.35 19.60
N ASN A 186 3.92 -17.95 19.84
CA ASN A 186 3.50 -17.04 20.92
C ASN A 186 4.22 -15.68 20.90
N LYS A 187 4.66 -15.19 19.73
CA LYS A 187 5.29 -13.87 19.55
C LYS A 187 4.23 -12.78 19.58
N SER A 188 4.48 -11.70 20.31
CA SER A 188 3.77 -10.42 20.13
C SER A 188 4.55 -9.57 19.13
N TYR A 189 3.85 -8.81 18.31
CA TYR A 189 4.49 -7.96 17.31
C TYR A 189 4.84 -6.58 17.85
N SER A 190 6.01 -6.08 17.42
CA SER A 190 6.28 -4.65 17.38
C SER A 190 5.51 -3.98 16.23
N ASP A 191 5.50 -2.65 16.19
CA ASP A 191 4.91 -1.89 15.08
C ASP A 191 5.49 -2.32 13.72
N ASP A 192 6.81 -2.49 13.65
CA ASP A 192 7.52 -2.94 12.44
C ASP A 192 7.10 -4.37 12.04
N ASP A 193 7.06 -5.30 13.01
CA ASP A 193 6.62 -6.68 12.75
C ASP A 193 5.19 -6.69 12.17
N PHE A 194 4.28 -5.90 12.72
CA PHE A 194 2.90 -5.82 12.26
C PHE A 194 2.82 -5.25 10.83
N SER A 195 3.57 -4.17 10.55
CA SER A 195 3.65 -3.59 9.21
C SER A 195 4.23 -4.57 8.17
N TRP A 196 5.27 -5.34 8.53
CA TRP A 196 5.88 -6.32 7.62
C TRP A 196 4.95 -7.50 7.35
N VAL A 197 4.19 -7.93 8.35
CA VAL A 197 3.15 -8.95 8.17
C VAL A 197 2.03 -8.41 7.27
N ALA A 198 1.57 -7.17 7.46
CA ALA A 198 0.57 -6.58 6.56
C ALA A 198 1.05 -6.53 5.10
N ALA A 199 2.32 -6.19 4.87
CA ALA A 199 2.93 -6.22 3.55
C ALA A 199 2.98 -7.64 2.96
N HIS A 200 3.36 -8.64 3.76
CA HIS A 200 3.35 -10.04 3.37
C HIS A 200 1.95 -10.51 2.95
N GLU A 201 0.96 -10.32 3.80
CA GLU A 201 -0.42 -10.73 3.51
C GLU A 201 -0.98 -10.03 2.27
N PHE A 202 -0.63 -8.76 2.06
CA PHE A 202 -1.01 -8.05 0.85
C PHE A 202 -0.44 -8.69 -0.42
N GLY A 203 0.73 -9.34 -0.35
CA GLY A 203 1.28 -10.13 -1.45
C GLY A 203 0.34 -11.26 -1.93
N HIS A 204 -0.45 -11.83 -1.01
CA HIS A 204 -1.49 -12.79 -1.40
C HIS A 204 -2.65 -12.13 -2.14
N THR A 205 -3.02 -10.90 -1.79
CA THR A 205 -4.04 -10.16 -2.57
C THR A 205 -3.58 -9.86 -4.00
N LEU A 206 -2.26 -9.88 -4.24
CA LEU A 206 -1.65 -9.77 -5.57
C LEU A 206 -1.60 -11.12 -6.32
N GLY A 207 -2.03 -12.22 -5.70
CA GLY A 207 -2.09 -13.57 -6.30
C GLY A 207 -0.78 -14.35 -6.21
N ILE A 208 0.09 -14.02 -5.26
CA ILE A 208 1.39 -14.67 -5.05
C ILE A 208 1.28 -15.67 -3.90
N ASP A 209 1.79 -16.88 -4.10
CA ASP A 209 1.80 -17.94 -3.07
C ASP A 209 2.97 -17.76 -2.09
N ASP A 210 2.87 -18.41 -0.93
CA ASP A 210 3.97 -18.47 0.03
C ASP A 210 5.15 -19.29 -0.49
N ALA A 211 6.31 -18.65 -0.63
CA ALA A 211 7.53 -19.33 -1.04
C ALA A 211 8.01 -20.35 0.01
N TYR A 212 7.80 -20.08 1.31
CA TYR A 212 8.18 -21.01 2.38
C TYR A 212 7.28 -22.26 2.44
N SER A 213 6.08 -22.19 1.86
CA SER A 213 5.12 -23.30 1.84
C SER A 213 5.34 -24.23 0.63
N ASP A 214 6.12 -23.78 -0.35
CA ASP A 214 6.37 -24.50 -1.59
C ASP A 214 7.31 -25.69 -1.36
N LYS A 215 6.73 -26.89 -1.44
CA LYS A 215 7.41 -28.15 -1.09
C LYS A 215 8.52 -28.51 -2.07
N ASN A 216 8.61 -27.88 -3.24
CA ASN A 216 9.65 -28.17 -4.22
C ASN A 216 11.01 -27.57 -3.81
N PHE A 217 11.03 -26.57 -2.94
CA PHE A 217 12.27 -25.98 -2.45
C PHE A 217 12.79 -26.69 -1.20
N LYS A 218 14.11 -26.94 -1.20
CA LYS A 218 14.92 -27.18 -0.01
C LYS A 218 15.36 -25.85 0.61
N ILE A 219 15.71 -24.87 -0.22
CA ILE A 219 15.95 -23.48 0.17
C ILE A 219 15.13 -22.59 -0.76
N ALA A 220 14.12 -21.93 -0.21
CA ALA A 220 13.28 -20.98 -0.95
C ALA A 220 14.02 -19.64 -1.16
N PRO A 221 13.72 -18.91 -2.24
CA PRO A 221 14.35 -17.62 -2.54
C PRO A 221 14.11 -16.57 -1.45
N LYS A 222 15.02 -15.60 -1.31
CA LYS A 222 14.77 -14.41 -0.48
C LYS A 222 13.62 -13.63 -1.10
N SER A 223 12.56 -13.44 -0.33
CA SER A 223 11.30 -12.85 -0.77
C SER A 223 10.51 -12.42 0.46
N ILE A 224 9.71 -11.36 0.32
CA ILE A 224 8.74 -10.99 1.36
C ILE A 224 7.75 -12.12 1.64
N MET A 225 7.46 -12.97 0.65
CA MET A 225 6.60 -14.16 0.71
C MET A 225 7.30 -15.41 1.27
N ASN A 226 8.58 -15.33 1.63
CA ASN A 226 9.33 -16.41 2.29
C ASN A 226 9.65 -16.04 3.75
N ASN A 227 10.18 -14.84 3.95
CA ASN A 227 10.61 -14.33 5.24
C ASN A 227 10.60 -12.80 5.22
N GLN A 228 9.46 -12.23 5.56
CA GLN A 228 9.24 -10.79 5.64
C GLN A 228 10.19 -10.09 6.62
N TRP A 229 10.68 -10.78 7.66
CA TRP A 229 11.64 -10.19 8.60
C TRP A 229 13.02 -10.00 7.96
N ALA A 230 13.45 -10.94 7.12
CA ALA A 230 14.75 -10.88 6.45
C ALA A 230 14.81 -9.82 5.32
N THR A 231 13.65 -9.36 4.85
CA THR A 231 13.54 -8.27 3.87
C THR A 231 13.22 -6.92 4.52
N GLY A 232 12.97 -6.89 5.84
CA GLY A 232 12.46 -5.69 6.51
C GLY A 232 11.09 -5.27 5.97
N GLY A 233 10.25 -6.25 5.62
CA GLY A 233 8.93 -6.06 5.04
C GLY A 233 8.91 -5.49 3.64
N LYS A 234 10.02 -5.60 2.88
CA LYS A 234 10.11 -5.09 1.51
C LYS A 234 10.05 -6.21 0.49
N ALA A 235 9.33 -5.97 -0.59
CA ALA A 235 9.35 -6.79 -1.79
C ALA A 235 10.73 -6.71 -2.44
N GLU A 236 11.26 -7.86 -2.81
CA GLU A 236 12.50 -8.02 -3.56
C GLU A 236 12.19 -8.04 -5.07
N PRO A 237 13.20 -7.93 -5.97
CA PRO A 237 12.97 -7.97 -7.42
C PRO A 237 12.13 -9.16 -7.90
N ILE A 238 12.29 -10.34 -7.26
CA ILE A 238 11.48 -11.51 -7.57
C ILE A 238 10.00 -11.34 -7.21
N ASP A 239 9.69 -10.64 -6.11
CA ASP A 239 8.32 -10.39 -5.68
C ASP A 239 7.59 -9.51 -6.70
N PHE A 240 8.25 -8.47 -7.23
CA PHE A 240 7.70 -7.65 -8.30
C PHE A 240 7.54 -8.43 -9.62
N ALA A 241 8.48 -9.32 -9.95
CA ALA A 241 8.37 -10.18 -11.12
C ALA A 241 7.17 -11.14 -11.02
N MET A 242 7.01 -11.76 -9.85
CA MET A 242 5.89 -12.65 -9.52
C MET A 242 4.56 -11.90 -9.53
N MET A 243 4.52 -10.70 -8.94
CA MET A 243 3.36 -9.79 -9.02
C MET A 243 3.00 -9.49 -10.48
N LYS A 244 3.97 -9.11 -11.32
CA LYS A 244 3.69 -8.83 -12.74
C LYS A 244 3.09 -10.05 -13.43
N LYS A 245 3.62 -11.25 -13.16
CA LYS A 245 3.06 -12.49 -13.73
C LYS A 245 1.64 -12.77 -13.24
N ALA A 246 1.37 -12.56 -11.96
CA ALA A 246 0.05 -12.78 -11.36
C ALA A 246 -1.01 -11.75 -11.83
N GLN A 247 -0.60 -10.48 -12.01
CA GLN A 247 -1.51 -9.37 -12.28
C GLN A 247 -1.71 -9.11 -13.78
N PHE A 248 -0.70 -9.37 -14.61
CA PHE A 248 -0.75 -9.15 -16.06
C PHE A 248 -0.81 -10.45 -16.88
N GLY A 249 -0.65 -11.60 -16.22
CA GLY A 249 -0.84 -12.91 -16.82
C GLY A 249 -2.32 -13.29 -16.92
N ASN A 250 -2.58 -14.43 -17.57
CA ASN A 250 -3.92 -14.99 -17.66
C ASN A 250 -4.33 -15.51 -16.28
N ARG A 251 -5.08 -14.73 -15.50
CA ARG A 251 -5.55 -15.09 -14.16
C ARG A 251 -6.47 -16.31 -14.23
N GLY A 252 -5.89 -17.49 -14.09
CA GLY A 252 -6.62 -18.67 -13.62
C GLY A 252 -6.93 -18.56 -12.12
N SER A 253 -7.68 -19.51 -11.57
CA SER A 253 -7.97 -19.60 -10.13
C SER A 253 -6.77 -20.10 -9.29
N MET A 254 -5.55 -20.02 -9.80
CA MET A 254 -4.36 -20.62 -9.19
C MET A 254 -3.40 -19.54 -8.71
N TRP A 255 -2.93 -19.72 -7.48
CA TRP A 255 -1.85 -18.94 -6.88
C TRP A 255 -0.56 -19.04 -7.69
N THR A 256 0.17 -17.94 -7.82
CA THR A 256 1.45 -17.91 -8.56
C THR A 256 2.56 -18.43 -7.67
N LYS A 257 2.93 -19.71 -7.84
CA LYS A 257 3.96 -20.40 -7.06
C LYS A 257 5.36 -20.16 -7.58
N TYR A 258 6.34 -20.07 -6.70
CA TYR A 258 7.73 -19.83 -7.09
C TYR A 258 8.32 -20.99 -7.90
N SER A 259 8.01 -22.25 -7.55
CA SER A 259 8.53 -23.41 -8.27
C SER A 259 7.94 -23.61 -9.68
N ASP A 260 6.79 -23.00 -9.97
CA ASP A 260 6.23 -22.97 -11.33
C ASP A 260 6.90 -21.88 -12.20
N ASN A 261 7.87 -21.15 -11.64
CA ASN A 261 8.44 -19.92 -12.19
C ASN A 261 9.97 -19.88 -12.15
N LEU A 262 10.64 -21.04 -12.18
CA LEU A 262 12.11 -21.12 -12.07
C LEU A 262 12.87 -20.26 -13.08
N ASP A 263 12.36 -20.15 -14.32
CA ASP A 263 12.96 -19.27 -15.33
C ASP A 263 13.05 -17.81 -14.87
N LEU A 264 12.06 -17.31 -14.10
CA LEU A 264 12.11 -15.95 -13.54
C LEU A 264 13.18 -15.84 -12.44
N LEU A 265 13.27 -16.86 -11.58
CA LEU A 265 14.25 -16.90 -10.49
C LEU A 265 15.68 -16.91 -11.07
N ASP A 266 15.90 -17.74 -12.09
CA ASP A 266 17.19 -17.88 -12.78
C ASP A 266 17.59 -16.58 -13.49
N ASN A 267 16.65 -15.96 -14.23
CA ASN A 267 16.90 -14.69 -14.92
C ASN A 267 17.24 -13.54 -13.96
N LEU A 268 16.70 -13.55 -12.75
CA LEU A 268 16.99 -12.57 -11.71
C LEU A 268 18.23 -12.93 -10.87
N GLY A 269 18.85 -14.09 -11.11
CA GLY A 269 20.02 -14.56 -10.37
C GLY A 269 19.73 -14.80 -8.88
N VAL A 270 18.49 -15.12 -8.53
CA VAL A 270 18.09 -15.34 -7.14
C VAL A 270 18.54 -16.73 -6.70
N TYR A 271 19.16 -16.81 -5.52
CA TYR A 271 19.58 -18.10 -4.96
C TYR A 271 18.38 -18.91 -4.44
N TYR A 272 18.32 -20.19 -4.82
CA TYR A 272 17.39 -21.19 -4.29
C TYR A 272 18.00 -22.61 -4.43
N GLU A 273 17.43 -23.60 -3.74
CA GLU A 273 17.80 -25.01 -3.88
C GLU A 273 16.52 -25.87 -3.97
N LEU A 274 16.42 -26.74 -4.97
CA LEU A 274 15.31 -27.69 -5.13
C LEU A 274 15.55 -28.98 -4.32
N LYS A 275 14.48 -29.73 -4.04
CA LYS A 275 14.55 -31.06 -3.41
C LYS A 275 14.86 -32.18 -4.39
#